data_AF-A0A2W8I8K1-F1
#
_entry.id   AF-A0A2W8I8K1-F1
#
_cell.length_a   1.000
_cell.length_b   1.000
_cell.length_c   1.000
_cell.angle_alpha   90.00
_cell.angle_beta   90.00
_cell.angle_gamma   90.00
#
_symmetry.space_group_name_H-M   'P 1'
#
loop_
_entity.id
_entity.type
_entity.pdbx_description
1 polymer ?
#
loop_
_entity_poly.entity_id
_entity_poly.type
_entity_poly.pdbx_seq_one_letter_code
_entity_poly.pdbx_strand_id
1 'polypeptide(L)'
;MNISNSQVNRLRHFVRAGLRSLFRPEPQTAVEWADTNYYLPKESAYQEGRWETLPFQRAIMNAMGSDYIREVNVVKSARVGYSKMLLGVYAYFIEHKQRNTLIWLPTDG
;
A
#
# COMPACT_ATOMS: atom_id res chain seq x y z
N MET A 1 -31.99 -30.81 20.50
CA MET A 1 -30.94 -29.85 20.90
C MET A 1 -31.06 -28.63 20.02
N ASN A 2 -31.27 -27.44 20.60
CA ASN A 2 -31.38 -26.20 19.85
C ASN A 2 -30.11 -25.36 20.10
N ILE A 3 -29.41 -24.96 19.06
CA ILE A 3 -28.19 -24.15 19.19
C ILE A 3 -28.61 -22.72 19.54
N SER A 4 -28.07 -22.15 20.60
CA SER A 4 -28.36 -20.76 20.99
C SER A 4 -27.71 -19.76 20.03
N ASN A 5 -28.31 -18.58 19.87
CA ASN A 5 -27.72 -17.48 19.10
C ASN A 5 -26.29 -17.11 19.57
N SER A 6 -26.01 -17.27 20.87
CA SER A 6 -24.68 -17.05 21.43
C SER A 6 -23.62 -18.04 20.90
N GLN A 7 -24.01 -19.30 20.71
CA GLN A 7 -23.15 -20.35 20.17
C GLN A 7 -22.92 -20.14 18.68
N VAL A 8 -23.96 -19.75 17.92
CA VAL A 8 -23.82 -19.39 16.50
C VAL A 8 -22.86 -18.21 16.31
N ASN A 9 -22.97 -17.17 17.15
CA ASN A 9 -22.10 -16.00 17.05
C ASN A 9 -20.63 -16.32 17.39
N ARG A 10 -20.39 -17.14 18.42
CA ARG A 10 -19.03 -17.62 18.72
C ARG A 10 -18.46 -18.46 17.59
N LEU A 11 -19.25 -19.39 17.04
CA LEU A 11 -18.81 -20.19 15.90
C LEU A 11 -18.41 -19.30 14.71
N ARG A 12 -19.25 -18.32 14.34
CA ARG A 12 -18.93 -17.36 13.27
C ARG A 12 -17.65 -16.57 13.55
N HIS A 13 -17.43 -16.16 14.79
CA HIS A 13 -16.21 -15.46 15.20
C HIS A 13 -14.97 -16.33 15.00
N PHE A 14 -14.96 -17.55 15.53
CA PHE A 14 -13.81 -18.46 15.41
C PHE A 14 -13.55 -18.90 13.96
N VAL A 15 -14.61 -19.16 13.19
CA VAL A 15 -14.49 -19.47 11.76
C VAL A 15 -13.87 -18.29 11.01
N ARG A 16 -14.35 -17.06 11.23
CA ARG A 16 -13.76 -15.86 10.62
C ARG A 16 -12.30 -15.66 11.01
N ALA A 17 -11.97 -15.85 12.29
CA ALA A 17 -10.60 -15.72 12.77
C ALA A 17 -9.68 -16.78 12.14
N GLY A 18 -10.13 -18.04 12.08
CA GLY A 18 -9.36 -19.14 11.48
C GLY A 18 -9.17 -19.00 9.97
N LEU A 19 -10.18 -18.49 9.25
CA LEU A 19 -10.09 -18.26 7.80
C LEU A 19 -9.34 -16.98 7.43
N ARG A 20 -8.99 -16.11 8.39
CA ARG A 20 -8.32 -14.82 8.11
C ARG A 20 -6.98 -14.99 7.43
N SER A 21 -6.25 -16.08 7.69
CA SER A 21 -4.95 -16.37 7.05
C SER A 21 -5.08 -16.73 5.56
N LEU A 22 -6.27 -17.15 5.12
CA LEU A 22 -6.57 -17.45 3.73
C LEU A 22 -7.04 -16.23 2.95
N PHE A 23 -7.29 -15.11 3.64
CA PHE A 23 -7.66 -13.87 2.99
C PHE A 23 -6.48 -13.34 2.16
N ARG A 24 -6.75 -13.08 0.89
CA ARG A 24 -5.84 -12.39 -0.01
C ARG A 24 -6.58 -11.21 -0.62
N PRO A 25 -6.03 -9.97 -0.56
CA PRO A 25 -6.64 -8.83 -1.22
C PRO A 25 -6.69 -9.07 -2.73
N GLU A 26 -7.65 -8.42 -3.39
CA GLU A 26 -7.78 -8.48 -4.85
C GLU A 26 -6.47 -8.04 -5.51
N PRO A 27 -6.01 -8.71 -6.58
CA PRO A 27 -4.82 -8.29 -7.31
C PRO A 27 -5.00 -6.88 -7.85
N GLN A 28 -4.22 -5.95 -7.30
CA GLN A 28 -4.19 -4.55 -7.71
C GLN A 28 -2.73 -4.11 -7.87
N THR A 29 -2.49 -3.24 -8.83
CA THR A 29 -1.20 -2.58 -9.01
C THR A 29 -0.98 -1.52 -7.92
N ALA A 30 0.27 -1.10 -7.72
CA ALA A 30 0.59 -0.07 -6.74
C ALA A 30 -0.11 1.26 -7.05
N VAL A 31 -0.26 1.59 -8.34
CA VAL A 31 -0.95 2.80 -8.80
C VAL A 31 -2.45 2.74 -8.50
N GLU A 32 -3.12 1.65 -8.86
CA GLU A 32 -4.57 1.50 -8.61
C GLU A 32 -4.88 1.58 -7.11
N TRP A 33 -4.04 0.96 -6.29
CA TRP A 33 -4.19 1.04 -4.85
C TRP A 33 -3.98 2.46 -4.33
N ALA A 34 -2.93 3.14 -4.79
CA ALA A 34 -2.61 4.50 -4.34
C ALA A 34 -3.68 5.52 -4.77
N ASP A 35 -4.13 5.47 -6.03
CA ASP A 35 -5.20 6.35 -6.54
C ASP A 35 -6.53 6.14 -5.76
N THR A 36 -6.75 4.94 -5.21
CA THR A 36 -7.96 4.62 -4.43
C THR A 36 -7.85 4.98 -2.95
N ASN A 37 -6.68 4.78 -2.33
CA ASN A 37 -6.53 4.76 -0.86
C ASN A 37 -5.54 5.78 -0.30
N TYR A 38 -4.62 6.31 -1.10
CA TYR A 38 -3.53 7.14 -0.58
C TYR A 38 -3.95 8.61 -0.44
N TYR A 39 -3.79 9.16 0.76
CA TYR A 39 -4.11 10.56 1.08
C TYR A 39 -2.84 11.32 1.45
N LEU A 40 -2.73 12.55 0.97
CA LEU A 40 -1.63 13.47 1.24
C LEU A 40 -2.03 14.44 2.36
N PRO A 41 -1.48 14.27 3.58
CA PRO A 41 -1.84 15.12 4.70
C PRO A 41 -1.14 16.48 4.61
N LYS A 42 -1.83 17.52 5.07
CA LYS A 42 -1.42 18.93 4.97
C LYS A 42 -0.05 19.23 5.59
N GLU A 43 0.29 18.51 6.65
CA GLU A 43 1.53 18.69 7.40
C GLU A 43 2.77 18.29 6.60
N SER A 44 2.61 17.42 5.61
CA SER A 44 3.73 16.82 4.87
C SER A 44 3.67 17.06 3.37
N ALA A 45 2.62 17.72 2.86
CA ALA A 45 2.39 17.96 1.45
C ALA A 45 2.03 19.42 1.20
N TYR A 46 2.60 20.00 0.14
CA TYR A 46 2.26 21.35 -0.31
C TYR A 46 0.79 21.44 -0.77
N GLN A 47 0.28 20.36 -1.35
CA GLN A 47 -1.10 20.21 -1.73
C GLN A 47 -1.69 19.05 -0.93
N GLU A 48 -2.65 19.39 -0.08
CA GLU A 48 -3.45 18.41 0.63
C GLU A 48 -4.49 17.81 -0.31
N GLY A 49 -4.77 16.52 -0.15
CA GLY A 49 -5.86 15.86 -0.85
C GLY A 49 -5.60 14.40 -1.14
N ARG A 50 -6.47 13.81 -1.96
CA ARG A 50 -6.25 12.46 -2.48
C ARG A 50 -5.06 12.46 -3.44
N TRP A 51 -4.28 11.39 -3.36
CA TRP A 51 -3.24 11.14 -4.34
C TRP A 51 -3.85 10.97 -5.73
N GLU A 52 -3.22 11.59 -6.72
CA GLU A 52 -3.52 11.35 -8.13
C GLU A 52 -2.19 11.05 -8.84
N THR A 53 -2.08 9.86 -9.40
CA THR A 53 -0.86 9.45 -10.09
C THR A 53 -0.71 10.18 -11.42
N LEU A 54 0.33 11.01 -11.52
CA LEU A 54 0.68 11.71 -12.76
C LEU A 54 1.14 10.72 -13.84
N PRO A 55 0.99 11.03 -15.14
CA PRO A 55 1.28 10.08 -16.22
C PRO A 55 2.68 9.44 -16.15
N PHE A 56 3.72 10.24 -15.89
CA PHE A 56 5.10 9.73 -15.80
C PHE A 56 5.34 8.86 -14.55
N GLN A 57 4.55 9.04 -13.49
CA GLN A 57 4.69 8.33 -12.23
C GLN A 57 4.16 6.91 -12.32
N ARG A 58 3.16 6.66 -13.19
CA ARG A 58 2.48 5.35 -13.31
C ARG A 58 3.44 4.20 -13.55
N ALA A 59 4.30 4.33 -14.56
CA ALA A 59 5.26 3.29 -14.90
C ALA A 59 6.27 3.06 -13.77
N ILE A 60 6.74 4.13 -13.13
CA ILE A 60 7.73 4.04 -12.05
C ILE A 60 7.13 3.35 -10.82
N MET A 61 5.93 3.76 -10.38
CA MET A 61 5.26 3.17 -9.22
C MET A 61 4.90 1.70 -9.44
N ASN A 62 4.39 1.36 -10.63
CA ASN A 62 4.10 -0.04 -10.96
C ASN A 62 5.37 -0.88 -11.12
N ALA A 63 6.47 -0.31 -11.62
CA ALA A 63 7.77 -0.97 -11.64
C ALA A 63 8.26 -1.26 -10.23
N MET A 64 8.19 -0.27 -9.31
CA MET A 64 8.55 -0.46 -7.90
C MET A 64 7.66 -1.53 -7.24
N GLY A 65 6.36 -1.52 -7.52
CA GLY A 65 5.39 -2.45 -6.94
C GLY A 65 5.43 -3.87 -7.53
N SER A 66 6.14 -4.11 -8.64
CA SER A 66 6.13 -5.39 -9.36
C SER A 66 7.03 -6.43 -8.71
N ASP A 67 6.58 -7.69 -8.66
CA ASP A 67 7.40 -8.81 -8.17
C ASP A 67 8.39 -9.33 -9.20
N TYR A 68 8.23 -8.93 -10.46
CA TYR A 68 9.14 -9.31 -11.55
C TYR A 68 10.37 -8.40 -11.64
N ILE A 69 10.37 -7.27 -10.93
CA ILE A 69 11.44 -6.27 -10.97
C ILE A 69 12.12 -6.23 -9.61
N ARG A 70 13.38 -6.65 -9.57
CA ARG A 70 14.18 -6.65 -8.33
C ARG A 70 14.64 -5.25 -7.92
N GLU A 71 14.92 -4.40 -8.90
CA GLU A 71 15.60 -3.13 -8.67
C GLU A 71 15.09 -2.07 -9.65
N VAL A 72 14.78 -0.88 -9.14
CA VAL A 72 14.30 0.25 -9.93
C VAL A 72 15.21 1.44 -9.64
N ASN A 73 15.97 1.84 -10.65
CA ASN A 73 16.85 3.00 -10.60
C ASN A 73 16.16 4.19 -11.28
N VAL A 74 16.01 5.30 -10.56
CA VAL A 74 15.28 6.49 -11.05
C VAL A 74 16.16 7.72 -10.94
N VAL A 75 16.47 8.33 -12.09
CA VAL A 75 17.00 9.69 -12.15
C VAL A 75 15.82 10.64 -12.17
N LYS A 76 15.78 11.59 -11.21
CA LYS A 76 14.64 12.50 -11.04
C LYS A 76 15.10 13.93 -10.79
N SER A 77 14.25 14.88 -11.17
CA SER A 77 14.38 16.29 -10.81
C SER A 77 13.86 16.59 -9.40
N ALA A 78 14.15 17.78 -8.88
CA ALA A 78 13.60 18.22 -7.60
C ALA A 78 12.09 18.45 -7.67
N ARG A 79 11.38 18.27 -6.53
CA ARG A 79 9.96 18.60 -6.34
C ARG A 79 8.94 17.87 -7.26
N VAL A 80 9.31 16.77 -7.91
CA VAL A 80 8.41 15.98 -8.79
C VAL A 80 7.51 14.96 -8.06
N GLY A 81 7.35 15.10 -6.74
CA GLY A 81 6.55 14.15 -5.94
C GLY A 81 7.20 12.78 -5.69
N TYR A 82 8.51 12.64 -5.93
CA TYR A 82 9.21 11.35 -5.79
C TYR A 82 9.07 10.69 -4.41
N SER A 83 9.28 11.46 -3.34
CA SER A 83 9.12 10.93 -1.97
C SER A 83 7.69 10.46 -1.69
N LYS A 84 6.68 11.09 -2.29
CA LYS A 84 5.28 10.69 -2.13
C LYS A 84 4.97 9.41 -2.92
N MET A 85 5.55 9.24 -4.11
CA MET A 85 5.50 7.95 -4.82
C MET A 85 6.07 6.82 -3.97
N LEU A 86 7.26 7.02 -3.36
CA LEU A 86 7.89 6.03 -2.50
C LEU A 86 6.99 5.65 -1.32
N LEU A 87 6.43 6.64 -0.62
CA LEU A 87 5.52 6.40 0.50
C LEU A 87 4.23 5.69 0.08
N GLY A 88 3.66 6.03 -1.08
CA GLY A 88 2.48 5.35 -1.62
C GLY A 88 2.76 3.87 -1.92
N VAL A 89 3.88 3.56 -2.59
CA VAL A 89 4.29 2.16 -2.85
C VAL A 89 4.63 1.43 -1.55
N TYR A 90 5.24 2.10 -0.58
CA TYR A 90 5.55 1.55 0.73
C TYR A 90 4.27 1.15 1.48
N ALA A 91 3.26 2.01 1.47
CA ALA A 91 1.97 1.72 2.08
C ALA A 91 1.25 0.56 1.37
N TYR A 92 1.32 0.50 0.03
CA TYR A 92 0.86 -0.64 -0.75
C TYR A 92 1.56 -1.95 -0.34
N PHE A 93 2.87 -1.93 -0.08
CA PHE A 93 3.59 -3.12 0.36
C PHE A 93 3.17 -3.62 1.75
N ILE A 94 2.81 -2.70 2.66
CA ILE A 94 2.29 -3.07 3.97
C ILE A 94 0.90 -3.70 3.82
N GLU A 95 -0.01 -3.01 3.14
CA GLU A 95 -1.42 -3.40 3.08
C GLU A 95 -1.65 -4.61 2.16
N HIS A 96 -1.16 -4.55 0.92
CA HIS A 96 -1.47 -5.54 -0.11
C HIS A 96 -0.51 -6.72 -0.15
N LYS A 97 0.76 -6.50 0.23
CA LYS A 97 1.80 -7.54 0.12
C LYS A 97 2.34 -8.04 1.46
N GLN A 98 1.97 -7.40 2.58
CA GLN A 98 2.43 -7.74 3.93
C GLN A 98 3.95 -7.90 4.02
N ARG A 99 4.71 -6.96 3.45
CA ARG A 99 6.17 -7.02 3.37
C ARG A 99 6.85 -6.26 4.50
N ASN A 100 7.98 -6.79 4.94
CA ASN A 100 8.94 -6.02 5.73
C ASN A 100 9.68 -5.07 4.79
N THR A 101 9.60 -3.79 5.07
CA THR A 101 10.11 -2.72 4.21
C THR A 101 10.94 -1.73 5.02
N LEU A 102 11.89 -1.07 4.37
CA LEU A 102 12.80 -0.13 5.00
C LEU A 102 13.14 1.01 4.04
N ILE A 103 13.14 2.24 4.53
CA ILE A 103 13.54 3.43 3.79
C ILE A 103 14.80 3.98 4.46
N TRP A 104 15.86 4.14 3.67
CA TRP A 104 17.09 4.80 4.08
C TRP A 104 17.20 6.14 3.38
N LEU A 105 17.69 7.14 4.11
CA LEU A 105 18.00 8.46 3.59
C LEU A 105 19.48 8.74 3.86
N PRO A 106 20.27 9.14 2.84
CA PRO A 106 21.62 9.64 3.09
C PRO A 106 21.53 10.92 3.93
N THR A 107 22.39 11.03 4.93
CA THR A 107 22.59 12.26 5.69
C THR A 107 23.75 13.05 5.08
N ASP A 108 23.70 14.37 5.25
CA ASP A 108 24.89 15.20 5.06
C ASP A 108 25.86 14.78 6.19
N GLY A 109 26.97 14.14 5.85
CA GLY A 109 27.95 13.64 6.83
C GLY A 109 28.55 14.74 7.71
#